data_AF-A0A3C1H6Z8-F1
#
_entry.id   AF-A0A3C1H6Z8-F1
#
_cell.length_a   1.000
_cell.length_b   1.000
_cell.length_c   1.000
_cell.angle_alpha   90.00
_cell.angle_beta   90.00
_cell.angle_gamma   90.00
#
_symmetry.space_group_name_H-M   'P 1'
#
loop_
_entity.id
_entity.type
_entity.pdbx_description
1 polymer ?
#
loop_
_entity_poly.entity_id
_entity_poly.type
_entity_poly.pdbx_seq_one_letter_code
_entity_poly.pdbx_strand_id
1 'polypeptide(L)'
;MEGGMNPPPPRVRLAHLAREAARTCTERPCTQEFQLVEDGPFPSVEILALLTFSYGTGVFPVDRISHLARTDVLYLSLIGTTPPAPDTLRAFRRLERIAVASALGRFFALIASTCEEESQPAPALEEWRTVLKLAHPLPRCEATLGRLVRERVNQATWIDRMLLDY
;
A
#
# COMPACT_ATOMS: atom_id res chain seq x y z
N MET A 1 16.37 -10.24 -33.11
CA MET A 1 16.11 -11.00 -31.87
C MET A 1 15.40 -10.05 -30.93
N GLU A 2 14.07 -9.99 -31.03
CA GLU A 2 13.25 -9.20 -30.12
C GLU A 2 13.28 -9.92 -28.77
N GLY A 3 14.05 -9.37 -27.82
CA GLY A 3 14.01 -9.82 -26.44
C GLY A 3 12.64 -9.49 -25.89
N GLY A 4 11.73 -10.47 -25.94
CA GLY A 4 10.42 -10.38 -25.30
C GLY A 4 10.63 -10.16 -23.80
N MET A 5 10.61 -8.89 -23.39
CA MET A 5 10.54 -8.51 -21.99
C MET A 5 9.19 -9.01 -21.47
N ASN A 6 9.20 -10.16 -20.79
CA ASN A 6 8.05 -10.60 -20.03
C ASN A 6 7.62 -9.44 -19.10
N PRO A 7 6.32 -9.12 -19.04
CA PRO A 7 5.85 -8.05 -18.17
C PRO A 7 6.25 -8.35 -16.72
N PRO A 8 6.63 -7.33 -15.94
CA PRO A 8 7.02 -7.52 -14.55
C PRO A 8 5.87 -8.18 -13.77
N PRO A 9 6.18 -9.03 -12.78
CA PRO A 9 5.16 -9.71 -11.98
C PRO A 9 4.12 -8.74 -11.39
N PRO A 10 2.84 -9.14 -11.25
CA PRO A 10 1.77 -8.29 -10.73
C PRO A 10 2.13 -7.57 -9.42
N ARG A 11 2.79 -8.26 -8.48
CA ARG A 11 3.24 -7.66 -7.21
C ARG A 11 4.23 -6.50 -7.39
N VAL A 12 5.12 -6.59 -8.37
CA VAL A 12 6.10 -5.52 -8.68
C VAL A 12 5.37 -4.31 -9.24
N ARG A 13 4.44 -4.53 -10.19
CA ARG A 13 3.62 -3.47 -10.78
C ARG A 13 2.78 -2.76 -9.73
N LEU A 14 2.12 -3.51 -8.84
CA LEU A 14 1.38 -2.97 -7.72
C LEU A 14 2.26 -2.18 -6.74
N ALA A 15 3.50 -2.61 -6.48
CA ALA A 15 4.43 -1.83 -5.66
C ALA A 15 4.79 -0.49 -6.32
N HIS A 16 4.96 -0.44 -7.65
CA HIS A 16 5.15 0.81 -8.38
C HIS A 16 3.93 1.73 -8.29
N LEU A 17 2.73 1.19 -8.51
CA LEU A 17 1.49 1.97 -8.37
C LEU A 17 1.29 2.49 -6.94
N ALA A 18 1.70 1.74 -5.91
CA ALA A 18 1.63 2.19 -4.53
C ALA A 18 2.58 3.38 -4.25
N ARG A 19 3.80 3.35 -4.81
CA ARG A 19 4.71 4.52 -4.74
C ARG A 19 4.15 5.73 -5.46
N GLU A 20 3.60 5.52 -6.65
CA GLU A 20 3.00 6.59 -7.43
C GLU A 20 1.81 7.21 -6.69
N ALA A 21 0.95 6.38 -6.13
CA ALA A 21 -0.19 6.81 -5.32
C ALA A 21 0.26 7.63 -4.10
N ALA A 22 1.30 7.21 -3.39
CA ALA A 22 1.86 7.96 -2.28
C ALA A 22 2.45 9.32 -2.69
N ARG A 23 3.11 9.41 -3.85
CA ARG A 23 3.70 10.65 -4.38
C ARG A 23 2.66 11.63 -4.91
N THR A 24 1.61 11.11 -5.52
CA THR A 24 0.54 11.89 -6.17
C THR A 24 -0.67 12.12 -5.26
N CYS A 25 -0.61 11.64 -4.02
CA CYS A 25 -1.64 11.84 -3.00
C CYS A 25 -1.87 13.34 -2.74
N THR A 26 -3.15 13.76 -2.75
CA THR A 26 -3.55 15.14 -2.49
C THR A 26 -3.42 15.49 -1.00
N GLU A 27 -3.75 14.54 -0.14
CA GLU A 27 -3.62 14.65 1.31
C GLU A 27 -2.22 14.19 1.70
N ARG A 28 -1.27 15.13 1.73
CA ARG A 28 0.12 14.83 2.07
C ARG A 28 0.29 14.65 3.58
N PRO A 29 1.24 13.80 4.00
CA PRO A 29 1.65 13.75 5.39
C PRO A 29 2.03 15.15 5.92
N CYS A 30 1.74 15.44 7.18
CA CYS A 30 2.00 16.75 7.78
C CYS A 30 3.50 17.11 7.83
N THR A 31 4.37 16.09 7.83
CA THR A 31 5.83 16.24 7.86
C THR A 31 6.47 15.53 6.67
N GLN A 32 7.56 16.08 6.13
CA GLN A 32 8.31 15.45 5.04
C GLN A 32 9.11 14.23 5.51
N GLU A 33 9.68 14.34 6.70
CA GLU A 33 10.39 13.26 7.39
C GLU A 33 9.67 12.96 8.69
N PHE A 34 9.46 11.68 8.94
CA PHE A 34 8.83 11.18 10.15
C PHE A 34 9.86 10.43 10.97
N GLN A 35 10.02 10.84 12.23
CA GLN A 35 10.91 10.19 13.18
C GLN A 35 10.16 9.94 14.48
N LEU A 36 10.20 8.68 14.93
CA LEU A 36 9.94 8.34 16.32
C LEU A 36 11.29 8.09 16.99
N VAL A 37 11.39 8.47 18.26
CA VAL A 37 12.59 8.76 19.10
C VAL A 37 13.84 7.88 18.87
N GLU A 38 13.73 6.67 18.32
CA GLU A 38 14.84 5.70 18.18
C GLU A 38 15.04 5.08 16.78
N ASP A 39 14.16 5.33 15.80
CA ASP A 39 14.23 4.65 14.48
C ASP A 39 14.92 5.46 13.36
N GLY A 40 15.21 6.75 13.61
CA GLY A 40 15.74 7.67 12.61
C GLY A 40 14.66 8.28 11.70
N PRO A 41 15.00 9.31 10.90
CA PRO A 41 14.06 9.94 9.99
C PRO A 41 13.78 9.04 8.78
N PHE A 42 12.50 8.80 8.50
CA PHE A 42 12.06 8.17 7.26
C PHE A 42 11.31 9.20 6.41
N PRO A 43 11.50 9.19 5.08
CA PRO A 43 10.65 9.97 4.20
C PRO A 43 9.18 9.55 4.37
N SER A 44 8.31 10.48 4.71
CA SER A 44 6.89 10.19 4.97
C SER A 44 6.21 9.57 3.75
N VAL A 45 6.65 9.93 2.54
CA VAL A 45 6.18 9.35 1.28
C VAL A 45 6.51 7.86 1.16
N GLU A 46 7.64 7.42 1.72
CA GLU A 46 8.07 6.03 1.69
C GLU A 46 7.29 5.18 2.70
N ILE A 47 7.08 5.68 3.92
CA ILE A 47 6.17 5.06 4.88
C ILE A 47 4.75 4.98 4.28
N LEU A 48 4.30 6.05 3.63
CA LEU A 48 2.99 6.09 2.99
C LEU A 48 2.88 5.06 1.85
N ALA A 49 3.91 4.91 1.02
CA ALA A 49 3.95 3.90 -0.04
C ALA A 49 3.93 2.48 0.53
N LEU A 50 4.71 2.22 1.58
CA LEU A 50 4.75 0.95 2.29
C LEU A 50 3.37 0.57 2.85
N LEU A 51 2.71 1.49 3.56
CA LEU A 51 1.37 1.26 4.11
C LEU A 51 0.31 1.11 3.01
N THR A 52 0.40 1.90 1.95
CA THR A 52 -0.51 1.81 0.81
C THR A 52 -0.43 0.44 0.14
N PHE A 53 0.77 -0.04 -0.15
CA PHE A 53 0.99 -1.37 -0.73
C PHE A 53 0.51 -2.49 0.21
N SER A 54 0.85 -2.38 1.50
CA SER A 54 0.48 -3.36 2.51
C SER A 54 -1.05 -3.48 2.60
N TYR A 55 -1.76 -2.37 2.76
CA TYR A 55 -3.22 -2.38 2.90
C TYR A 55 -3.91 -2.76 1.60
N GLY A 56 -3.37 -2.32 0.47
CA GLY A 56 -3.82 -2.71 -0.87
C GLY A 56 -3.80 -4.22 -1.08
N THR A 57 -2.76 -4.89 -0.57
CA THR A 57 -2.55 -6.35 -0.69
C THR A 57 -3.08 -7.15 0.51
N GLY A 58 -3.79 -6.49 1.42
CA GLY A 58 -4.40 -7.13 2.59
C GLY A 58 -3.38 -7.66 3.61
N VAL A 59 -2.29 -6.92 3.81
CA VAL A 59 -1.35 -7.07 4.92
C VAL A 59 -1.55 -5.89 5.86
N PHE A 60 -2.05 -6.16 7.05
CA PHE A 60 -2.51 -5.14 7.99
C PHE A 60 -1.74 -5.08 9.31
N PRO A 61 -1.37 -6.21 9.95
CA PRO A 61 -0.68 -6.16 11.23
C PRO A 61 0.65 -5.44 11.07
N VAL A 62 0.89 -4.41 11.89
CA VAL A 62 2.09 -3.58 11.79
C VAL A 62 3.37 -4.40 11.96
N ASP A 63 3.39 -5.37 12.87
CA ASP A 63 4.53 -6.25 13.07
C ASP A 63 4.83 -7.11 11.83
N ARG A 64 3.78 -7.52 11.10
CA ARG A 64 3.94 -8.23 9.83
C ARG A 64 4.46 -7.31 8.73
N ILE A 65 4.01 -6.07 8.67
CA ILE A 65 4.49 -5.08 7.70
C ILE A 65 5.98 -4.78 7.96
N SER A 66 6.36 -4.54 9.21
CA SER A 66 7.76 -4.30 9.60
C SER A 66 8.65 -5.52 9.32
N HIS A 67 8.16 -6.73 9.59
CA HIS A 67 8.86 -7.97 9.23
C HIS A 67 9.07 -8.08 7.72
N LEU A 68 8.02 -7.88 6.92
CA LEU A 68 8.14 -7.93 5.46
C LEU A 68 9.09 -6.85 4.91
N ALA A 69 9.09 -5.65 5.49
CA ALA A 69 10.07 -4.61 5.14
C ALA A 69 11.53 -5.02 5.40
N ARG A 70 11.77 -6.02 6.27
CA ARG A 70 13.10 -6.58 6.54
C ARG A 70 13.45 -7.77 5.65
N THR A 71 12.46 -8.57 5.26
CA THR A 71 12.70 -9.89 4.64
C THR A 71 12.28 -9.98 3.18
N ASP A 72 11.36 -9.14 2.72
CA ASP A 72 10.83 -9.13 1.35
C ASP A 72 11.41 -7.95 0.58
N VAL A 73 12.18 -8.25 -0.47
CA VAL A 73 12.88 -7.26 -1.31
C VAL A 73 11.92 -6.22 -1.88
N LEU A 74 10.67 -6.58 -2.17
CA LEU A 74 9.68 -5.63 -2.69
C LEU A 74 9.32 -4.60 -1.62
N TYR A 75 9.05 -5.05 -0.39
CA TYR A 75 8.72 -4.16 0.72
C TYR A 75 9.91 -3.28 1.10
N LEU A 76 11.12 -3.86 1.16
CA LEU A 76 12.34 -3.12 1.42
C LEU A 76 12.52 -2.01 0.37
N SER A 77 12.30 -2.32 -0.91
CA SER A 77 12.42 -1.32 -1.96
C SER A 77 11.53 -0.09 -1.70
N LEU A 78 10.33 -0.25 -1.12
CA LEU A 78 9.39 0.84 -0.88
C LEU A 78 9.90 1.86 0.14
N ILE A 79 10.80 1.47 1.05
CA ILE A 79 11.25 2.27 2.19
C ILE A 79 12.78 2.44 2.32
N GLY A 80 13.54 1.96 1.33
CA GLY A 80 15.00 2.10 1.32
C GLY A 80 15.71 1.03 2.16
N THR A 81 16.87 1.38 2.73
CA THR A 81 17.78 0.41 3.36
C THR A 81 17.45 0.07 4.81
N THR A 82 16.70 0.93 5.50
CA THR A 82 16.37 0.77 6.91
C THR A 82 14.86 0.63 7.05
N PRO A 83 14.34 -0.51 7.51
CA PRO A 83 12.91 -0.68 7.71
C PRO A 83 12.46 -0.05 9.04
N PRO A 84 11.35 0.70 9.06
CA PRO A 84 10.85 1.33 10.29
C PRO A 84 10.43 0.27 11.32
N ALA A 85 10.65 0.55 12.60
CA ALA A 85 10.14 -0.35 13.63
C ALA A 85 8.60 -0.24 13.73
N PRO A 86 7.96 -1.25 14.36
CA PRO A 86 6.52 -1.27 14.50
C PRO A 86 5.93 0.00 15.12
N ASP A 87 6.60 0.60 16.10
CA ASP A 87 6.08 1.79 16.77
C ASP A 87 6.07 3.03 15.86
N THR A 88 7.09 3.21 15.02
CA THR A 88 7.10 4.27 13.99
C THR A 88 5.93 4.10 13.02
N LEU A 89 5.69 2.88 12.54
CA LEU A 89 4.56 2.59 11.65
C LEU A 89 3.20 2.83 12.34
N ARG A 90 3.06 2.43 13.62
CA ARG A 90 1.84 2.70 14.41
C ARG A 90 1.61 4.20 14.60
N ALA A 91 2.66 4.95 14.95
CA ALA A 91 2.60 6.38 15.16
C ALA A 91 2.24 7.12 13.87
N PHE A 92 2.94 6.82 12.76
CA PHE A 92 2.66 7.40 11.46
C PHE A 92 1.21 7.15 11.04
N ARG A 93 0.72 5.91 11.16
CA ARG A 93 -0.66 5.57 10.81
C ARG A 93 -1.70 6.34 11.61
N ARG A 94 -1.46 6.56 12.92
CA ARG A 94 -2.39 7.28 13.80
C ARG A 94 -2.47 8.76 13.42
N LEU A 95 -1.33 9.36 13.10
CA LEU A 95 -1.22 10.77 12.75
C LEU A 95 -1.72 11.03 11.32
N GLU A 96 -1.31 10.18 10.38
CA GLU A 96 -1.48 10.40 8.94
C GLU A 96 -2.60 9.55 8.34
N ARG A 97 -3.64 9.23 9.12
CA ARG A 97 -4.75 8.37 8.70
C ARG A 97 -5.43 8.87 7.42
N ILE A 98 -5.60 10.18 7.30
CA ILE A 98 -6.23 10.82 6.13
C ILE A 98 -5.35 10.62 4.88
N ALA A 99 -4.04 10.85 5.00
CA ALA A 99 -3.08 10.62 3.92
C ALA A 99 -3.05 9.15 3.50
N VAL A 100 -3.07 8.21 4.45
CA VAL A 100 -3.13 6.77 4.16
C VAL A 100 -4.41 6.41 3.39
N ALA A 101 -5.56 6.92 3.80
CA ALA A 101 -6.82 6.66 3.10
C ALA A 101 -6.82 7.27 1.69
N SER A 102 -6.33 8.49 1.53
CA SER A 102 -6.26 9.19 0.24
C SER A 102 -5.30 8.48 -0.73
N ALA A 103 -4.10 8.11 -0.27
CA ALA A 103 -3.13 7.34 -1.06
C ALA A 103 -3.70 5.96 -1.45
N LEU A 104 -4.43 5.29 -0.56
CA LEU A 104 -5.07 4.02 -0.88
C LEU A 104 -6.20 4.16 -1.92
N GLY A 105 -6.98 5.24 -1.86
CA GLY A 105 -7.97 5.56 -2.89
C GLY A 105 -7.31 5.80 -4.24
N ARG A 106 -6.23 6.59 -4.27
CA ARG A 106 -5.45 6.84 -5.48
C ARG A 106 -4.85 5.56 -6.05
N PHE A 107 -4.34 4.69 -5.18
CA PHE A 107 -3.77 3.39 -5.57
C PHE A 107 -4.78 2.52 -6.31
N PHE A 108 -5.97 2.33 -5.76
CA PHE A 108 -7.01 1.53 -6.41
C PHE A 108 -7.55 2.20 -7.69
N ALA A 109 -7.57 3.54 -7.76
CA ALA A 109 -7.92 4.25 -8.98
C ALA A 109 -6.89 4.04 -10.10
N LEU A 110 -5.59 4.13 -9.78
CA LEU A 110 -4.50 3.86 -10.73
C LEU A 110 -4.51 2.41 -11.23
N ILE A 111 -4.84 1.48 -10.34
CA ILE A 111 -5.04 0.08 -10.72
C ILE A 111 -6.19 -0.04 -11.72
N ALA A 112 -7.35 0.56 -11.42
CA ALA A 112 -8.51 0.49 -12.30
C ALA A 112 -8.21 1.09 -13.69
N SER A 113 -7.54 2.24 -13.75
CA SER A 113 -7.15 2.86 -15.03
C SER A 113 -6.15 2.02 -15.80
N THR A 114 -5.14 1.45 -15.14
CA THR A 114 -4.16 0.55 -15.78
C THR A 114 -4.85 -0.67 -16.39
N CYS A 115 -5.83 -1.24 -15.68
CA CYS A 115 -6.61 -2.37 -16.16
C CYS A 115 -7.48 -2.02 -17.39
N GLU A 116 -8.01 -0.80 -17.46
CA GLU A 116 -8.79 -0.29 -18.60
C GLU A 116 -7.91 -0.01 -19.82
N GLU A 117 -6.79 0.71 -19.63
CA GLU A 117 -5.85 1.10 -20.69
C GLU A 117 -5.20 -0.09 -21.37
N GLU A 118 -4.79 -1.10 -20.59
CA GLU A 118 -4.09 -2.26 -21.13
C GLU A 118 -5.02 -3.30 -21.77
N SER A 119 -6.36 -3.08 -21.75
CA SER A 119 -7.36 -4.07 -22.21
C SER A 119 -7.02 -5.48 -21.73
N GLN A 120 -6.59 -5.59 -20.46
CA GLN A 120 -5.92 -6.79 -19.98
C GLN A 120 -6.81 -8.02 -20.17
N PRO A 121 -6.24 -9.14 -20.65
CA PRO A 121 -6.99 -10.39 -20.71
C PRO A 121 -7.45 -10.75 -19.29
N ALA A 122 -8.66 -11.30 -19.18
CA ALA A 122 -9.25 -11.76 -17.92
C ALA A 122 -8.28 -12.47 -16.93
N PRO A 123 -7.34 -13.34 -17.36
CA PRO A 123 -6.35 -13.93 -16.46
C PRO A 123 -5.41 -12.94 -15.75
N ALA A 124 -4.95 -11.87 -16.42
CA ALA A 124 -4.07 -10.88 -15.79
C ALA A 124 -4.81 -10.06 -14.71
N LEU A 125 -6.10 -9.79 -14.93
CA LEU A 125 -6.97 -9.15 -13.94
C LEU A 125 -7.21 -10.07 -12.73
N GLU A 126 -7.32 -11.37 -12.95
CA GLU A 126 -7.50 -12.36 -11.87
C GLU A 126 -6.25 -12.47 -10.99
N GLU A 127 -5.06 -12.41 -11.59
CA GLU A 127 -3.80 -12.38 -10.84
C GLU A 127 -3.71 -11.15 -9.94
N TRP A 128 -4.08 -9.98 -10.46
CA TRP A 128 -4.12 -8.74 -9.68
C TRP A 128 -5.12 -8.84 -8.54
N ARG A 129 -6.32 -9.38 -8.81
CA ARG A 129 -7.38 -9.58 -7.81
C ARG A 129 -6.92 -10.51 -6.69
N THR A 130 -6.19 -11.57 -7.04
CA THR A 130 -5.60 -12.52 -6.10
C THR A 130 -4.58 -11.83 -5.19
N VAL A 131 -3.66 -11.05 -5.76
CA VAL A 131 -2.64 -10.31 -5.00
C VAL A 131 -3.26 -9.24 -4.10
N LEU A 132 -4.29 -8.55 -4.59
CA LEU A 132 -5.02 -7.53 -3.84
C LEU A 132 -5.97 -8.14 -2.79
N LYS A 133 -6.13 -9.47 -2.75
CA LYS A 133 -7.08 -10.19 -1.88
C LYS A 133 -8.48 -9.58 -1.94
N LEU A 134 -8.98 -9.34 -3.15
CA LEU A 134 -10.33 -8.80 -3.37
C LEU A 134 -11.28 -9.95 -3.70
N ALA A 135 -12.40 -10.03 -2.97
CA ALA A 135 -13.46 -11.00 -3.27
C ALA A 135 -14.30 -10.59 -4.50
N HIS A 136 -14.23 -9.31 -4.88
CA HIS A 136 -14.99 -8.72 -5.98
C HIS A 136 -14.06 -8.04 -6.98
N PRO A 137 -14.51 -7.80 -8.22
CA PRO A 137 -13.78 -6.99 -9.18
C PRO A 137 -13.39 -5.63 -8.62
N LEU A 138 -12.32 -5.05 -9.17
CA LEU A 138 -11.88 -3.71 -8.81
C LEU A 138 -13.03 -2.70 -8.98
N PRO A 139 -13.21 -1.78 -8.02
CA PRO A 139 -14.24 -0.75 -8.11
C PRO A 139 -14.10 0.09 -9.38
N ARG A 140 -15.19 0.26 -10.13
CA ARG A 140 -15.25 1.12 -11.33
C ARG A 140 -15.85 2.50 -11.08
N CYS A 141 -16.29 2.78 -9.86
CA CYS A 141 -16.88 4.05 -9.48
C CYS A 141 -16.41 4.50 -8.10
N GLU A 142 -16.42 5.82 -7.89
CA GLU A 142 -15.91 6.47 -6.69
C GLU A 142 -16.58 5.97 -5.39
N ALA A 143 -17.89 5.71 -5.44
CA ALA A 143 -18.63 5.22 -4.28
C ALA A 143 -18.12 3.85 -3.78
N THR A 144 -17.91 2.91 -4.70
CA THR A 144 -17.42 1.56 -4.39
C THR A 144 -15.94 1.59 -4.00
N LEU A 145 -15.16 2.48 -4.62
CA LEU A 145 -13.77 2.74 -4.28
C LEU A 145 -13.65 3.24 -2.84
N GLY A 146 -14.44 4.25 -2.47
CA GLY A 146 -14.47 4.79 -1.11
C GLY A 146 -14.87 3.75 -0.06
N ARG A 147 -15.77 2.80 -0.41
CA ARG A 147 -16.12 1.68 0.48
C ARG A 147 -14.93 0.75 0.70
N LEU A 148 -14.23 0.35 -0.37
CA LEU A 148 -13.06 -0.53 -0.29
C LEU A 148 -11.94 0.12 0.56
N VAL A 149 -11.65 1.40 0.33
CA VAL A 149 -10.65 2.15 1.10
C VAL A 149 -11.01 2.15 2.59
N ARG A 150 -12.26 2.49 2.94
CA ARG A 150 -12.73 2.49 4.33
C ARG A 150 -12.61 1.10 4.96
N GLU A 151 -12.97 0.05 4.22
CA GLU A 151 -12.86 -1.33 4.69
C GLU A 151 -11.40 -1.67 5.03
N ARG A 152 -10.46 -1.41 4.12
CA ARG A 152 -9.02 -1.67 4.33
C ARG A 152 -8.45 -0.91 5.52
N VAL A 153 -8.75 0.39 5.65
CA VAL A 153 -8.29 1.22 6.77
C VAL A 153 -8.90 0.75 8.10
N ASN A 154 -10.17 0.36 8.10
CA ASN A 154 -10.84 -0.16 9.30
C ASN A 154 -10.30 -1.54 9.71
N GLN A 155 -10.03 -2.43 8.74
CA GLN A 155 -9.37 -3.72 9.00
C GLN A 155 -8.02 -3.52 9.68
N ALA A 156 -7.18 -2.60 9.17
CA ALA A 156 -5.91 -2.25 9.80
C ALA A 156 -6.06 -1.68 11.21
N THR A 157 -7.08 -0.83 11.43
CA THR A 157 -7.35 -0.25 12.75
C THR A 157 -7.81 -1.29 13.76
N TRP A 158 -8.67 -2.22 13.34
CA TRP A 158 -9.25 -3.24 14.21
C TRP A 158 -8.24 -4.32 14.61
N ILE A 159 -7.43 -4.78 13.65
CA ILE A 159 -6.37 -5.78 13.90
C ILE A 159 -5.39 -5.29 14.97
N ASP A 160 -4.98 -4.03 14.91
CA ASP A 160 -4.06 -3.49 15.92
C ASP A 160 -4.71 -3.35 17.30
N ARG A 161 -6.01 -3.08 17.40
CA ARG A 161 -6.70 -3.06 18.70
C ARG A 161 -6.70 -4.45 19.33
N MET A 162 -7.07 -5.47 18.54
CA MET A 162 -7.11 -6.85 19.03
C MET A 162 -5.73 -7.39 19.46
N LEU A 163 -4.65 -6.90 18.84
CA LEU A 163 -3.29 -7.33 19.18
C LEU A 163 -2.66 -6.56 20.35
N LEU A 164 -3.26 -5.47 20.81
CA LEU A 164 -2.82 -4.70 21.97
C LEU A 164 -3.55 -5.10 23.28
N ASP A 165 -4.64 -5.86 23.16
CA ASP A 165 -5.46 -6.33 24.29
C ASP A 165 -5.02 -7.72 24.82
N TYR A 166 -3.85 -8.23 24.38
CA TYR A 166 -3.20 -9.46 24.84
C TYR A 166 -1.81 -9.16 25.42
#